data_AF-A0AAV3F1B6-F1
#
_entry.id   AF-A0AAV3F1B6-F1
#
_cell.length_a   1.000
_cell.length_b   1.000
_cell.length_c   1.000
_cell.angle_alpha   90.00
_cell.angle_beta   90.00
_cell.angle_gamma   90.00
#
_symmetry.space_group_name_H-M   'P 1'
#
loop_
_entity.id
_entity.type
_entity.pdbx_description
1 polymer ?
#
loop_
_entity_poly.entity_id
_entity_poly.type
_entity_poly.pdbx_seq_one_letter_code
_entity_poly.pdbx_strand_id
1 'polypeptide(L)'
;MKYKIDLYTRVKIDTSSDAKAYANMLCIGDQCKTFAEGFIENSQSRISLMAIVKGLEQIKEGAEVTIYATSKYVMNTFEKGWVLNWKYNDWLKADGEPPLNVDLWMRFAVQMERHKLTFNYVSNYKKYPQLVECRDVGAAILLQPNLLIDEVYRAYLEELQYKLHDLIDEHRVAEIEVVLDTIEEPEEEIVYEPVYESLDEIEDEHEDEEEETEESQSHTRPTVFTRMPSDIKLLVTIRDQLNQYFADQPTKVELRSTDLYDEIRKNKTLKERFPHPVLFNRFLRKQHQEGVLKQIIPNCKIDTFNTDFYQWYFHR
;
A
#
# COMPACT_ATOMS: atom_id res chain seq x y z
N MET A 1 -32.68 9.05 3.72
CA MET A 1 -32.40 7.99 4.72
C MET A 1 -31.02 7.46 4.44
N LYS A 2 -30.09 7.56 5.38
CA LYS A 2 -28.79 6.88 5.25
C LYS A 2 -29.03 5.40 5.57
N TYR A 3 -29.01 4.54 4.57
CA TYR A 3 -29.06 3.09 4.79
C TYR A 3 -27.63 2.55 4.90
N LYS A 4 -27.47 1.58 5.80
CA LYS A 4 -26.20 0.91 6.05
C LYS A 4 -26.07 -0.31 5.15
N ILE A 5 -24.91 -0.50 4.55
CA ILE A 5 -24.60 -1.64 3.70
C ILE A 5 -23.28 -2.25 4.17
N ASP A 6 -23.26 -3.56 4.31
CA ASP A 6 -22.02 -4.30 4.47
C ASP A 6 -21.60 -4.86 3.10
N LEU A 7 -20.39 -4.53 2.68
CA LEU A 7 -19.77 -4.96 1.43
C LEU A 7 -18.65 -5.94 1.76
N TYR A 8 -18.87 -7.22 1.51
CA TYR A 8 -17.87 -8.27 1.67
C TYR A 8 -17.17 -8.51 0.33
N THR A 9 -15.83 -8.62 0.34
CA THR A 9 -15.06 -8.85 -0.89
C THR A 9 -13.98 -9.90 -0.67
N ARG A 10 -13.83 -10.79 -1.64
CA ARG A 10 -12.79 -11.83 -1.63
C ARG A 10 -12.28 -12.10 -3.03
N VAL A 11 -11.00 -12.44 -3.10
CA VAL A 11 -10.34 -12.88 -4.33
C VAL A 11 -9.97 -14.35 -4.19
N LYS A 12 -10.29 -15.15 -5.21
CA LYS A 12 -9.79 -16.50 -5.39
C LYS A 12 -8.72 -16.47 -6.49
N ILE A 13 -7.63 -17.17 -6.22
CA ILE A 13 -6.47 -17.28 -7.10
C ILE A 13 -6.41 -18.73 -7.58
N ASP A 14 -6.23 -18.93 -8.87
CA ASP A 14 -5.78 -20.21 -9.42
C ASP A 14 -4.26 -20.27 -9.33
N THR A 15 -3.71 -21.23 -8.60
CA THR A 15 -2.26 -21.36 -8.42
C THR A 15 -1.57 -22.04 -9.62
N SER A 16 -2.34 -22.55 -10.57
CA SER A 16 -1.83 -23.23 -11.76
C SER A 16 -1.80 -22.33 -13.01
N SER A 17 -2.38 -21.13 -12.94
CA SER A 17 -2.44 -20.16 -14.02
C SER A 17 -2.31 -18.73 -13.48
N ASP A 18 -2.39 -17.73 -14.35
CA ASP A 18 -2.47 -16.33 -13.93
C ASP A 18 -3.91 -15.90 -13.56
N ALA A 19 -4.88 -16.82 -13.67
CA ALA A 19 -6.29 -16.56 -13.47
C ALA A 19 -6.64 -16.21 -12.01
N LYS A 20 -7.45 -15.17 -11.86
CA LYS A 20 -7.98 -14.74 -10.57
C LYS A 20 -9.44 -14.33 -10.74
N ALA A 21 -10.25 -14.60 -9.74
CA ALA A 21 -11.64 -14.18 -9.72
C ALA A 21 -11.92 -13.44 -8.43
N TYR A 22 -12.75 -12.40 -8.51
CA TYR A 22 -13.32 -11.81 -7.31
C TYR A 22 -14.78 -12.19 -7.14
N ALA A 23 -15.24 -12.16 -5.91
CA ALA A 23 -16.64 -11.99 -5.59
C ALA A 23 -16.80 -10.82 -4.60
N ASN A 24 -17.90 -10.08 -4.77
CA ASN A 24 -18.37 -9.12 -3.80
C ASN A 24 -19.82 -9.43 -3.43
N MET A 25 -20.16 -9.25 -2.16
CA MET A 25 -21.49 -9.46 -1.62
C MET A 25 -21.93 -8.21 -0.88
N LEU A 26 -23.09 -7.67 -1.27
CA LEU A 26 -23.72 -6.51 -0.69
C LEU A 26 -24.89 -6.95 0.18
N CYS A 27 -24.85 -6.63 1.48
CA CYS A 27 -25.89 -7.00 2.43
C CYS A 27 -26.58 -5.77 3.02
N ILE A 28 -27.91 -5.82 3.10
CA ILE A 28 -28.77 -4.88 3.83
C ILE A 28 -29.57 -5.70 4.84
N GLY A 29 -29.13 -5.70 6.10
CA GLY A 29 -29.62 -6.69 7.07
C GLY A 29 -29.35 -8.10 6.57
N ASP A 30 -30.37 -8.95 6.55
CA ASP A 30 -30.25 -10.36 6.11
C ASP A 30 -30.34 -10.53 4.58
N GLN A 31 -30.62 -9.46 3.83
CA GLN A 31 -30.74 -9.52 2.37
C GLN A 31 -29.39 -9.25 1.71
N CYS A 32 -28.79 -10.29 1.14
CA CYS A 32 -27.52 -10.20 0.45
C CYS A 32 -27.66 -10.44 -1.05
N LYS A 33 -26.82 -9.76 -1.84
CA LYS A 33 -26.68 -9.98 -3.28
C LYS A 33 -25.20 -10.09 -3.64
N THR A 34 -24.85 -11.15 -4.35
CA THR A 34 -23.46 -11.46 -4.74
C THR A 34 -23.23 -11.17 -6.22
N PHE A 35 -22.07 -10.64 -6.54
CA PHE A 35 -21.56 -10.42 -7.89
C PHE A 35 -20.14 -10.95 -7.98
N ALA A 36 -19.78 -11.55 -9.10
CA ALA A 36 -18.46 -12.13 -9.29
C ALA A 36 -18.04 -12.08 -10.74
N GLU A 37 -16.75 -12.03 -10.98
CA GLU A 37 -16.15 -11.97 -12.31
C GLU A 37 -14.72 -12.52 -12.25
N GLY A 38 -14.26 -13.11 -13.36
CA GLY A 38 -12.97 -13.77 -13.45
C GLY A 38 -12.11 -13.21 -14.57
N PHE A 39 -10.82 -13.09 -14.30
CA PHE A 39 -9.87 -12.44 -15.20
C PHE A 39 -8.58 -13.27 -15.35
N ILE A 40 -7.98 -13.16 -16.52
CA ILE A 40 -6.55 -13.44 -16.79
C ILE A 40 -5.81 -12.12 -16.99
N GLU A 41 -4.48 -12.16 -17.07
CA GLU A 41 -3.62 -10.99 -17.26
C GLU A 41 -3.95 -9.87 -16.27
N ASN A 42 -3.79 -10.18 -14.99
CA ASN A 42 -4.13 -9.28 -13.88
C ASN A 42 -3.22 -9.55 -12.67
N SER A 43 -3.30 -8.67 -11.68
CA SER A 43 -2.66 -8.87 -10.38
C SER A 43 -3.64 -9.00 -9.22
N GLN A 44 -3.18 -9.61 -8.12
CA GLN A 44 -4.01 -9.78 -6.92
C GLN A 44 -4.46 -8.44 -6.33
N SER A 45 -3.56 -7.46 -6.28
CA SER A 45 -3.87 -6.12 -5.76
C SER A 45 -4.96 -5.45 -6.60
N ARG A 46 -4.88 -5.60 -7.94
CA ARG A 46 -5.84 -5.06 -8.89
C ARG A 46 -7.21 -5.71 -8.80
N ILE A 47 -7.28 -7.05 -8.79
CA ILE A 47 -8.53 -7.79 -8.65
C ILE A 47 -9.20 -7.51 -7.29
N SER A 48 -8.42 -7.38 -6.21
CA SER A 48 -8.93 -7.03 -4.88
C SER A 48 -9.57 -5.63 -4.85
N LEU A 49 -8.89 -4.63 -5.42
CA LEU A 49 -9.43 -3.28 -5.52
C LEU A 49 -10.65 -3.22 -6.44
N MET A 50 -10.62 -3.94 -7.57
CA MET A 50 -11.73 -4.04 -8.51
C MET A 50 -12.98 -4.64 -7.86
N ALA A 51 -12.85 -5.66 -7.02
CA ALA A 51 -13.96 -6.26 -6.29
C ALA A 51 -14.72 -5.22 -5.45
N ILE A 52 -13.98 -4.36 -4.76
CA ILE A 52 -14.51 -3.28 -3.92
C ILE A 52 -15.17 -2.21 -4.79
N VAL A 53 -14.46 -1.72 -5.82
CA VAL A 53 -14.98 -0.68 -6.72
C VAL A 53 -16.28 -1.12 -7.38
N LYS A 54 -16.31 -2.35 -7.93
CA LYS A 54 -17.49 -2.91 -8.59
C LYS A 54 -18.66 -3.07 -7.62
N GLY A 55 -18.40 -3.49 -6.38
CA GLY A 55 -19.43 -3.57 -5.33
C GLY A 55 -20.00 -2.20 -4.98
N LEU A 56 -19.13 -1.21 -4.75
CA LEU A 56 -19.55 0.17 -4.45
C LEU A 56 -20.34 0.81 -5.62
N GLU A 57 -19.97 0.54 -6.87
CA GLU A 57 -20.67 1.03 -8.05
C GLU A 57 -22.13 0.54 -8.15
N GLN A 58 -22.48 -0.59 -7.52
CA GLN A 58 -23.87 -1.06 -7.46
C GLN A 58 -24.73 -0.29 -6.44
N ILE A 59 -24.11 0.48 -5.55
CA ILE A 59 -24.79 1.15 -4.44
C ILE A 59 -25.31 2.52 -4.91
N LYS A 60 -26.56 2.84 -4.53
CA LYS A 60 -27.13 4.18 -4.73
C LYS A 60 -26.50 5.17 -3.74
N GLU A 61 -26.36 6.42 -4.17
CA GLU A 61 -25.65 7.48 -3.42
C GLU A 61 -26.20 7.71 -1.99
N GLY A 62 -25.34 8.15 -1.07
CA GLY A 62 -25.71 8.51 0.30
C GLY A 62 -25.70 7.37 1.33
N ALA A 63 -25.22 6.19 0.95
CA ALA A 63 -25.07 5.04 1.84
C ALA A 63 -23.90 5.20 2.83
N GLU A 64 -24.04 4.57 4.01
CA GLU A 64 -22.90 4.29 4.90
C GLU A 64 -22.48 2.84 4.66
N VAL A 65 -21.27 2.63 4.17
CA VAL A 65 -20.80 1.31 3.72
C VAL A 65 -19.64 0.83 4.58
N THR A 66 -19.77 -0.36 5.18
CA THR A 66 -18.65 -1.05 5.83
C THR A 66 -18.08 -2.07 4.86
N ILE A 67 -16.80 -1.92 4.51
CA ILE A 67 -16.11 -2.79 3.57
C ILE A 67 -15.33 -3.84 4.37
N TYR A 68 -15.67 -5.12 4.18
CA TYR A 68 -14.95 -6.26 4.73
C TYR A 68 -14.07 -6.87 3.64
N ALA A 69 -12.76 -6.77 3.81
CA ALA A 69 -11.80 -7.26 2.82
C ALA A 69 -10.53 -7.79 3.47
N THR A 70 -9.83 -8.67 2.75
CA THR A 70 -8.59 -9.31 3.22
C THR A 70 -7.32 -8.66 2.65
N SER A 71 -7.45 -7.70 1.72
CA SER A 71 -6.28 -7.05 1.10
C SER A 71 -5.71 -5.96 2.01
N LYS A 72 -4.50 -6.21 2.53
CA LYS A 72 -3.72 -5.20 3.28
C LYS A 72 -3.36 -4.02 2.37
N TYR A 73 -3.09 -4.25 1.08
CA TYR A 73 -2.80 -3.17 0.13
C TYR A 73 -3.92 -2.13 0.06
N VAL A 74 -5.17 -2.58 -0.17
CA VAL A 74 -6.30 -1.66 -0.31
C VAL A 74 -6.59 -0.94 1.01
N MET A 75 -6.64 -1.70 2.12
CA MET A 75 -6.86 -1.15 3.46
C MET A 75 -5.82 -0.08 3.80
N ASN A 76 -4.53 -0.41 3.71
CA ASN A 76 -3.45 0.51 4.06
C ASN A 76 -3.49 1.78 3.19
N THR A 77 -3.80 1.64 1.89
CA THR A 77 -3.89 2.77 0.98
C THR A 77 -5.04 3.70 1.34
N PHE A 78 -6.19 3.14 1.74
CA PHE A 78 -7.34 3.88 2.22
C PHE A 78 -7.07 4.57 3.56
N GLU A 79 -6.61 3.83 4.57
CA GLU A 79 -6.40 4.33 5.94
C GLU A 79 -5.32 5.40 6.01
N LYS A 80 -4.25 5.27 5.22
CA LYS A 80 -3.18 6.29 5.16
C LYS A 80 -3.59 7.54 4.39
N GLY A 81 -4.80 7.59 3.84
CA GLY A 81 -5.31 8.74 3.09
C GLY A 81 -4.60 8.97 1.75
N TRP A 82 -3.91 7.96 1.22
CA TRP A 82 -3.13 8.09 -0.01
C TRP A 82 -4.00 8.40 -1.22
N VAL A 83 -5.18 7.80 -1.31
CA VAL A 83 -6.14 8.04 -2.40
C VAL A 83 -6.46 9.53 -2.54
N LEU A 84 -6.76 10.19 -1.41
CA LEU A 84 -7.06 11.62 -1.40
C LEU A 84 -5.80 12.43 -1.78
N ASN A 85 -4.63 12.07 -1.22
CA ASN A 85 -3.38 12.75 -1.55
C ASN A 85 -3.00 12.62 -3.03
N TRP A 86 -3.24 11.47 -3.67
CA TRP A 86 -3.03 11.29 -5.10
C TRP A 86 -4.03 12.13 -5.90
N LYS A 87 -5.31 12.11 -5.52
CA LYS A 87 -6.33 12.95 -6.16
C LYS A 87 -5.98 14.44 -6.12
N TYR A 88 -5.44 14.93 -5.01
CA TYR A 88 -4.97 16.33 -4.89
C TYR A 88 -3.68 16.63 -5.67
N ASN A 89 -2.87 15.61 -6.00
CA ASN A 89 -1.63 15.75 -6.77
C ASN A 89 -1.79 15.23 -8.20
N ASP A 90 -2.94 15.44 -8.84
CA ASP A 90 -3.22 15.02 -10.21
C ASP A 90 -2.87 13.55 -10.51
N TRP A 91 -3.14 12.68 -9.53
CA TRP A 91 -2.87 11.25 -9.56
C TRP A 91 -1.39 10.87 -9.69
N LEU A 92 -0.49 11.69 -9.13
CA LEU A 92 0.94 11.40 -9.08
C LEU A 92 1.41 11.11 -7.65
N LYS A 93 2.33 10.15 -7.53
CA LYS A 93 3.05 9.86 -6.27
C LYS A 93 4.20 10.85 -6.05
N ALA A 94 4.73 10.85 -4.82
CA ALA A 94 6.11 10.37 -4.61
C ALA A 94 7.22 10.88 -5.53
N ASP A 95 7.34 10.16 -6.61
CA ASP A 95 8.43 10.07 -7.57
C ASP A 95 8.05 10.74 -8.91
N GLY A 96 6.82 11.25 -9.03
CA GLY A 96 6.29 11.79 -10.28
C GLY A 96 5.57 10.74 -11.12
N GLU A 97 5.53 9.48 -10.67
CA GLU A 97 4.83 8.40 -11.35
C GLU A 97 3.40 8.24 -10.84
N PRO A 98 2.46 7.77 -11.66
CA PRO A 98 1.13 7.38 -11.22
C PRO A 98 1.19 6.26 -10.16
N PRO A 99 0.25 6.20 -9.21
CA PRO A 99 0.13 5.06 -8.31
C PRO A 99 -0.25 3.79 -9.09
N LEU A 100 0.19 2.64 -8.58
CA LEU A 100 -0.27 1.35 -9.10
C LEU A 100 -1.81 1.30 -9.06
N ASN A 101 -2.43 0.79 -10.12
CA ASN A 101 -3.89 0.72 -10.28
C ASN A 101 -4.61 2.09 -10.21
N VAL A 102 -3.97 3.16 -10.72
CA VAL A 102 -4.50 4.53 -10.72
C VAL A 102 -5.93 4.62 -11.27
N ASP A 103 -6.24 3.87 -12.34
CA ASP A 103 -7.57 3.84 -12.97
C ASP A 103 -8.66 3.36 -12.01
N LEU A 104 -8.38 2.33 -11.21
CA LEU A 104 -9.30 1.81 -10.21
C LEU A 104 -9.37 2.74 -8.99
N TRP A 105 -8.25 3.35 -8.59
CA TRP A 105 -8.25 4.32 -7.49
C TRP A 105 -9.03 5.60 -7.84
N MET A 106 -8.98 6.04 -9.09
CA MET A 106 -9.83 7.13 -9.60
C MET A 106 -11.31 6.80 -9.45
N ARG A 107 -11.72 5.59 -9.86
CA ARG A 107 -13.09 5.11 -9.70
C ARG A 107 -13.48 4.97 -8.22
N PHE A 108 -12.59 4.44 -7.38
CA PHE A 108 -12.79 4.34 -5.95
C PHE A 108 -12.98 5.71 -5.29
N ALA A 109 -12.20 6.71 -5.67
CA ALA A 109 -12.31 8.07 -5.15
C ALA A 109 -13.66 8.73 -5.48
N VAL A 110 -14.27 8.41 -6.62
CA VAL A 110 -15.65 8.83 -6.92
C VAL A 110 -16.62 8.18 -5.92
N GLN A 111 -16.43 6.92 -5.56
CA GLN A 111 -17.28 6.24 -4.57
C GLN A 111 -17.10 6.81 -3.16
N MET A 112 -15.90 7.26 -2.81
CA MET A 112 -15.64 7.97 -1.54
C MET A 112 -16.43 9.28 -1.40
N GLU A 113 -16.77 9.93 -2.51
CA GLU A 113 -17.62 11.13 -2.50
C GLU A 113 -19.10 10.78 -2.40
N ARG A 114 -19.50 9.68 -3.04
CA ARG A 114 -20.90 9.21 -3.08
C ARG A 114 -21.34 8.55 -1.77
N HIS A 115 -20.42 8.01 -0.99
CA HIS A 115 -20.72 7.17 0.17
C HIS A 115 -19.80 7.49 1.35
N LYS A 116 -20.30 7.29 2.57
CA LYS A 116 -19.46 7.26 3.76
C LYS A 116 -18.89 5.85 3.91
N LEU A 117 -17.60 5.68 3.63
CA LEU A 117 -16.93 4.38 3.67
C LEU A 117 -16.19 4.17 4.99
N THR A 118 -16.32 2.96 5.54
CA THR A 118 -15.50 2.45 6.65
C THR A 118 -14.86 1.16 6.19
N PHE A 119 -13.58 0.96 6.49
CA PHE A 119 -12.89 -0.29 6.18
C PHE A 119 -12.81 -1.18 7.43
N ASN A 120 -13.06 -2.47 7.26
CA ASN A 120 -12.87 -3.50 8.27
C ASN A 120 -11.98 -4.59 7.70
N TYR A 121 -10.74 -4.64 8.17
CA TYR A 121 -9.80 -5.65 7.74
C TYR A 121 -10.08 -6.99 8.40
N VAL A 122 -10.17 -8.00 7.55
CA VAL A 122 -10.41 -9.38 7.98
C VAL A 122 -9.13 -10.18 7.76
N SER A 123 -8.45 -10.51 8.87
CA SER A 123 -7.26 -11.37 8.86
C SER A 123 -7.60 -12.84 8.59
N ASN A 124 -8.76 -13.31 9.05
CA ASN A 124 -9.24 -14.66 8.83
C ASN A 124 -10.66 -14.64 8.26
N TYR A 125 -10.77 -14.82 6.95
CA TYR A 125 -12.03 -14.79 6.23
C TYR A 125 -13.00 -15.91 6.65
N LYS A 126 -12.49 -17.04 7.16
CA LYS A 126 -13.31 -18.20 7.56
C LYS A 126 -14.27 -17.88 8.72
N LYS A 127 -13.99 -16.83 9.50
CA LYS A 127 -14.88 -16.35 10.57
C LYS A 127 -16.11 -15.59 10.06
N TYR A 128 -16.19 -15.32 8.75
CA TYR A 128 -17.27 -14.56 8.13
C TYR A 128 -17.93 -15.40 7.03
N PRO A 129 -19.15 -15.94 7.26
CA PRO A 129 -19.86 -16.76 6.27
C PRO A 129 -19.99 -16.09 4.89
N GLN A 130 -20.17 -14.77 4.85
CA GLN A 130 -20.26 -13.99 3.62
C GLN A 130 -18.96 -14.02 2.81
N LEU A 131 -17.80 -13.98 3.48
CA LEU A 131 -16.49 -14.06 2.80
C LEU A 131 -16.17 -15.50 2.37
N VAL A 132 -16.62 -16.50 3.13
CA VAL A 132 -16.54 -17.92 2.73
C VAL A 132 -17.35 -18.15 1.45
N GLU A 133 -18.59 -17.63 1.39
CA GLU A 133 -19.42 -17.70 0.17
C GLU A 133 -18.76 -16.96 -1.00
N CYS A 134 -18.22 -15.76 -0.78
CA CYS A 134 -17.48 -15.04 -1.82
C CYS A 134 -16.29 -15.86 -2.36
N ARG A 135 -15.56 -16.58 -1.49
CA ARG A 135 -14.47 -17.48 -1.89
C ARG A 135 -14.97 -18.64 -2.75
N ASP A 136 -16.09 -19.24 -2.39
CA ASP A 136 -16.69 -20.36 -3.14
C ASP A 136 -17.25 -19.92 -4.50
N VAL A 137 -17.91 -18.76 -4.55
CA VAL A 137 -18.36 -18.14 -5.80
C VAL A 137 -17.18 -17.82 -6.71
N GLY A 138 -16.10 -17.23 -6.17
CA GLY A 138 -14.87 -16.98 -6.92
C GLY A 138 -14.25 -18.27 -7.49
N ALA A 139 -14.24 -19.35 -6.71
CA ALA A 139 -13.78 -20.65 -7.19
C ALA A 139 -14.64 -21.20 -8.34
N ALA A 140 -15.96 -21.05 -8.27
CA ALA A 140 -16.86 -21.44 -9.34
C ALA A 140 -16.65 -20.63 -10.64
N ILE A 141 -16.33 -19.33 -10.52
CA ILE A 141 -15.98 -18.48 -11.67
C ILE A 141 -14.72 -18.99 -12.39
N LEU A 142 -13.69 -19.38 -11.64
CA LEU A 142 -12.43 -19.86 -12.22
C LEU A 142 -12.57 -21.17 -13.03
N LEU A 143 -13.65 -21.92 -12.82
CA LEU A 143 -13.94 -23.12 -13.62
C LEU A 143 -14.59 -22.79 -14.98
N GLN A 144 -14.94 -21.53 -15.24
CA GLN A 144 -15.55 -21.12 -16.50
C GLN A 144 -14.49 -20.96 -17.59
N PRO A 145 -14.77 -21.37 -18.84
CA PRO A 145 -13.77 -21.38 -19.91
C PRO A 145 -13.44 -20.00 -20.48
N ASN A 146 -14.27 -18.98 -20.23
CA ASN A 146 -14.17 -17.68 -20.87
C ASN A 146 -13.91 -16.57 -19.83
N LEU A 147 -12.79 -16.67 -19.13
CA LEU A 147 -12.34 -15.59 -18.25
C LEU A 147 -12.02 -14.34 -19.07
N LEU A 148 -12.31 -13.18 -18.49
CA LEU A 148 -12.08 -11.90 -19.14
C LEU A 148 -10.58 -11.55 -19.12
N ILE A 149 -10.18 -10.66 -20.01
CA ILE A 149 -8.85 -10.04 -19.96
C ILE A 149 -9.01 -8.70 -19.28
N ASP A 150 -8.13 -8.37 -18.33
CA ASP A 150 -7.99 -7.00 -17.84
C ASP A 150 -7.10 -6.18 -18.80
N GLU A 151 -7.73 -5.61 -19.83
CA GLU A 151 -7.01 -4.89 -20.90
C GLU A 151 -6.14 -3.72 -20.39
N VAL A 152 -6.51 -3.12 -19.26
CA VAL A 152 -5.71 -2.04 -18.66
C VAL A 152 -4.44 -2.61 -18.03
N TYR A 153 -4.52 -3.77 -17.38
CA TYR A 153 -3.33 -4.44 -16.85
C TYR A 153 -2.47 -5.03 -17.97
N ARG A 154 -3.08 -5.60 -19.02
CA ARG A 154 -2.36 -6.03 -20.23
C ARG A 154 -1.55 -4.87 -20.81
N ALA A 155 -2.20 -3.73 -21.06
CA ALA A 155 -1.53 -2.56 -21.62
C ALA A 155 -0.38 -2.07 -20.72
N TYR A 156 -0.57 -2.12 -19.39
CA TYR A 156 0.49 -1.82 -18.43
C TYR A 156 1.68 -2.80 -18.54
N LEU A 157 1.42 -4.10 -18.67
CA LEU A 157 2.49 -5.09 -18.88
C LEU A 157 3.20 -4.88 -20.23
N GLU A 158 2.48 -4.58 -21.30
CA GLU A 158 3.06 -4.28 -22.62
C GLU A 158 3.98 -3.05 -22.56
N GLU A 159 3.57 -1.99 -21.83
CA GLU A 159 4.39 -0.80 -21.62
C GLU A 159 5.69 -1.13 -20.84
N LEU A 160 5.58 -1.93 -19.78
CA LEU A 160 6.75 -2.37 -19.01
C LEU A 160 7.68 -3.25 -19.84
N GLN A 161 7.14 -4.15 -20.67
CA GLN A 161 7.93 -4.99 -21.58
C GLN A 161 8.67 -4.14 -22.62
N TYR A 162 8.01 -3.13 -23.19
CA TYR A 162 8.65 -2.20 -24.12
C TYR A 162 9.79 -1.42 -23.45
N LYS A 163 9.54 -0.88 -22.26
CA LYS A 163 10.56 -0.18 -21.45
C LYS A 163 11.74 -1.09 -21.12
N LEU A 164 11.47 -2.34 -20.77
CA LEU A 164 12.50 -3.32 -20.47
C LEU A 164 13.39 -3.59 -21.69
N HIS A 165 12.81 -3.70 -22.89
CA HIS A 165 13.56 -3.89 -24.14
C HIS A 165 14.52 -2.74 -24.41
N ASP A 166 14.05 -1.49 -24.29
CA ASP A 166 14.85 -0.29 -24.47
C ASP A 166 16.01 -0.20 -23.46
N LEU A 167 15.74 -0.48 -22.18
CA LEU A 167 16.76 -0.49 -21.13
C LEU A 167 17.82 -1.59 -21.33
N ILE A 168 17.43 -2.74 -21.89
CA ILE A 168 18.36 -3.83 -22.25
C ILE A 168 19.29 -3.36 -23.37
N ASP A 169 18.75 -2.75 -24.42
CA ASP A 169 19.55 -2.21 -25.53
C ASP A 169 20.53 -1.13 -25.05
N GLU A 170 20.10 -0.29 -24.11
CA GLU A 170 20.92 0.75 -23.47
C GLU A 170 21.88 0.22 -22.37
N HIS A 171 21.83 -1.08 -22.04
CA HIS A 171 22.63 -1.73 -20.99
C HIS A 171 22.45 -1.10 -19.58
N ARG A 172 21.24 -0.64 -19.25
CA ARG A 172 20.91 0.05 -17.99
C ARG A 172 20.50 -0.93 -16.88
N VAL A 173 21.44 -1.76 -16.45
CA VAL A 173 21.22 -2.88 -15.50
C VAL A 173 20.44 -2.51 -14.23
N ALA A 174 20.78 -1.39 -13.58
CA ALA A 174 20.10 -0.97 -12.35
C ALA A 174 18.61 -0.63 -12.56
N GLU A 175 18.23 -0.18 -13.75
CA GLU A 175 16.84 0.16 -14.06
C GLU A 175 16.05 -1.04 -14.57
N ILE A 176 16.74 -1.99 -15.21
CA ILE A 176 16.19 -3.31 -15.54
C ILE A 176 15.72 -4.01 -14.26
N GLU A 177 16.57 -4.05 -13.23
CA GLU A 177 16.21 -4.65 -11.93
C GLU A 177 14.93 -4.01 -11.35
N VAL A 178 14.81 -2.67 -11.41
CA VAL A 178 13.62 -1.96 -10.94
C VAL A 178 12.36 -2.32 -11.73
N VAL A 179 12.46 -2.47 -13.05
CA VAL A 179 11.31 -2.86 -13.88
C VAL A 179 10.91 -4.31 -13.63
N LEU A 180 11.87 -5.22 -13.47
CA LEU A 180 11.60 -6.63 -13.14
C LEU A 180 10.93 -6.76 -11.76
N ASP A 181 11.43 -6.05 -10.75
CA ASP A 181 10.81 -5.97 -9.41
C ASP A 181 9.40 -5.38 -9.44
N THR A 182 9.06 -4.60 -10.47
CA THR A 182 7.71 -4.02 -10.65
C THR A 182 6.74 -5.01 -11.29
N ILE A 183 7.24 -5.89 -12.18
CA ILE A 183 6.46 -6.96 -12.81
C ILE A 183 6.14 -8.05 -11.79
N GLU A 184 7.12 -8.38 -10.94
CA GLU A 184 6.94 -9.27 -9.80
C GLU A 184 6.27 -8.49 -8.65
N GLU A 185 4.95 -8.28 -8.72
CA GLU A 185 4.22 -7.70 -7.58
C GLU A 185 4.57 -8.50 -6.31
N PRO A 186 4.97 -7.83 -5.20
CA PRO A 186 5.28 -8.55 -3.98
C PRO A 186 4.03 -9.33 -3.56
N GLU A 187 4.17 -10.66 -3.46
CA GLU A 187 3.07 -11.52 -3.04
C GLU A 187 2.50 -10.98 -1.72
N GLU A 188 1.25 -10.50 -1.74
CA GLU A 188 0.54 -10.26 -0.49
C GLU A 188 0.52 -11.59 0.24
N GLU A 189 1.06 -11.63 1.47
CA GLU A 189 1.12 -12.81 2.34
C GLU A 189 -0.14 -13.67 2.18
N ILE A 190 -0.03 -14.70 1.35
CA ILE A 190 -1.13 -15.61 1.08
C ILE A 190 -1.28 -16.36 2.40
N VAL A 191 -2.37 -16.10 3.13
CA VAL A 191 -2.77 -16.98 4.22
C VAL A 191 -3.13 -18.30 3.54
N TYR A 192 -2.14 -19.19 3.43
CA TYR A 192 -2.29 -20.50 2.83
C TYR A 192 -3.45 -21.18 3.53
N GLU A 193 -4.45 -21.58 2.74
CA GLU A 193 -5.47 -22.50 3.21
C GLU A 193 -4.75 -23.84 3.45
N PRO A 194 -4.58 -24.33 4.69
CA PRO A 194 -4.33 -25.74 4.85
C PRO A 194 -5.48 -26.46 4.15
N VAL A 195 -5.14 -27.39 3.26
CA VAL A 195 -6.08 -28.34 2.68
C VAL A 195 -6.59 -29.14 3.88
N TYR A 196 -7.69 -28.70 4.49
CA TYR A 196 -8.42 -29.54 5.41
C TYR A 196 -9.03 -30.65 4.56
N GLU A 197 -8.34 -31.79 4.52
CA GLU A 197 -8.99 -33.06 4.21
C GLU A 197 -10.12 -33.24 5.23
N SER A 198 -11.34 -33.39 4.71
CA SER A 198 -12.58 -33.81 5.40
C SER A 198 -13.08 -33.00 6.60
N LEU A 199 -14.38 -32.70 6.55
CA LEU A 199 -15.20 -32.11 7.61
C LEU A 199 -15.50 -33.11 8.73
N ASP A 200 -14.48 -33.65 9.39
CA ASP A 200 -14.65 -34.46 10.61
C ASP A 200 -13.53 -34.09 11.57
N GLU A 201 -13.76 -33.05 12.39
CA GLU A 201 -13.12 -32.73 13.69
C GLU A 201 -13.20 -31.20 13.90
N ILE A 202 -14.36 -30.75 14.38
CA ILE A 202 -14.42 -29.53 15.19
C ILE A 202 -14.24 -30.03 16.63
N GLU A 203 -13.00 -30.05 17.11
CA GLU A 203 -12.76 -30.10 18.55
C GLU A 203 -12.77 -28.66 19.08
N ASP A 204 -13.63 -28.46 20.07
CA ASP A 204 -13.71 -27.27 20.92
C ASP A 204 -12.35 -27.04 21.61
N GLU A 205 -11.57 -26.07 21.15
CA GLU A 205 -10.47 -25.54 21.96
C GLU A 205 -11.01 -24.41 22.85
N HIS A 206 -11.23 -24.80 24.11
CA HIS A 206 -11.42 -23.91 25.25
C HIS A 206 -10.23 -22.95 25.38
N GLU A 207 -10.56 -21.69 25.66
CA GLU A 207 -9.61 -20.68 26.16
C GLU A 207 -9.05 -21.13 27.51
N ASP A 208 -7.74 -21.39 27.57
CA ASP A 208 -7.01 -21.40 28.84
C ASP A 208 -5.96 -20.27 28.82
N GLU A 209 -6.13 -19.38 29.80
CA GLU A 209 -5.19 -18.35 30.20
C GLU A 209 -3.90 -19.01 30.70
N GLU A 210 -2.73 -18.65 30.14
CA GLU A 210 -1.45 -19.02 30.73
C GLU A 210 -0.69 -17.80 31.26
N GLU A 211 -0.38 -17.91 32.55
CA GLU A 211 0.32 -16.99 33.42
C GLU A 211 1.78 -16.74 32.99
N GLU A 212 2.22 -15.49 33.18
CA GLU A 212 3.63 -15.10 33.13
C GLU A 212 4.44 -15.83 34.20
N THR A 213 5.50 -16.54 33.77
CA THR A 213 6.66 -16.81 34.63
C THR A 213 7.95 -16.49 33.90
N GLU A 214 8.73 -15.56 34.48
CA GLU A 214 10.11 -15.28 34.13
C GLU A 214 11.00 -16.47 34.50
N GLU A 215 11.80 -16.97 33.57
CA GLU A 215 13.12 -17.52 33.93
C GLU A 215 14.13 -17.37 32.80
N SER A 216 15.25 -16.77 33.18
CA SER A 216 16.40 -16.41 32.36
C SER A 216 17.31 -17.61 32.06
N GLN A 217 17.58 -17.93 30.80
CA GLN A 217 18.84 -18.56 30.39
C GLN A 217 19.35 -18.02 29.05
N SER A 218 20.59 -17.51 29.10
CA SER A 218 21.37 -16.99 28.00
C SER A 218 21.78 -18.11 27.03
N HIS A 219 21.44 -17.99 25.75
CA HIS A 219 22.25 -18.55 24.65
C HIS A 219 22.26 -17.53 23.48
N THR A 220 23.47 -17.07 23.17
CA THR A 220 23.94 -16.26 22.04
C THR A 220 22.93 -15.88 20.95
N ARG A 221 22.64 -14.57 20.84
CA ARG A 221 21.98 -13.96 19.67
C ARG A 221 22.79 -14.27 18.39
N PRO A 222 22.15 -14.72 17.30
CA PRO A 222 22.71 -14.46 15.99
C PRO A 222 22.64 -12.96 15.76
N THR A 223 23.80 -12.31 15.63
CA THR A 223 23.94 -10.97 15.05
C THR A 223 23.45 -11.02 13.61
N VAL A 224 22.14 -10.88 13.43
CA VAL A 224 21.59 -10.40 12.16
C VAL A 224 21.95 -8.92 12.12
N PHE A 225 22.94 -8.56 11.32
CA PHE A 225 23.12 -7.19 10.89
C PHE A 225 21.82 -6.75 10.23
N THR A 226 20.91 -6.16 11.00
CA THR A 226 19.73 -5.47 10.49
C THR A 226 20.30 -4.27 9.74
N ARG A 227 20.42 -4.40 8.42
CA ARG A 227 20.72 -3.26 7.56
C ARG A 227 19.67 -2.20 7.90
N MET A 228 20.11 -1.03 8.39
CA MET A 228 19.17 0.10 8.58
C MET A 228 18.35 0.27 7.29
N PRO A 229 17.02 0.42 7.38
CA PRO A 229 16.18 0.78 6.25
C PRO A 229 16.80 1.93 5.47
N SER A 230 16.79 1.85 4.13
CA SER A 230 17.46 2.81 3.24
C SER A 230 17.07 4.27 3.54
N ASP A 231 15.80 4.52 3.87
CA ASP A 231 15.27 5.82 4.25
C ASP A 231 15.90 6.36 5.57
N ILE A 232 16.17 5.49 6.56
CA ILE A 232 16.85 5.89 7.80
C ILE A 232 18.31 6.27 7.52
N LYS A 233 19.00 5.51 6.66
CA LYS A 233 20.38 5.84 6.25
C LYS A 233 20.43 7.20 5.54
N LEU A 234 19.48 7.47 4.65
CA LEU A 234 19.35 8.77 3.99
C LEU A 234 19.12 9.89 5.01
N LEU A 235 18.23 9.68 5.98
CA LEU A 235 17.91 10.70 7.00
C LEU A 235 19.08 10.98 7.94
N VAL A 236 19.85 9.94 8.30
CA VAL A 236 21.11 10.08 9.04
C VAL A 236 22.14 10.85 8.21
N THR A 237 22.26 10.57 6.92
CA THR A 237 23.20 11.30 6.03
C THR A 237 22.82 12.79 5.94
N ILE A 238 21.53 13.09 5.84
CA ILE A 238 21.01 14.47 5.83
C ILE A 238 21.31 15.18 7.15
N ARG A 239 21.10 14.51 8.29
CA ARG A 239 21.44 15.04 9.62
C ARG A 239 22.92 15.39 9.73
N ASP A 240 23.80 14.51 9.25
CA ASP A 240 25.24 14.70 9.37
C ASP A 240 25.72 15.88 8.52
N GLN A 241 25.16 16.06 7.33
CA GLN A 241 25.42 17.27 6.52
C GLN A 241 24.89 18.55 7.16
N LEU A 242 23.69 18.49 7.73
CA LEU A 242 23.11 19.62 8.46
C LEU A 242 23.98 20.02 9.66
N ASN A 243 24.49 19.04 10.41
CA ASN A 243 25.41 19.27 11.52
C ASN A 243 26.73 19.87 11.06
N GLN A 244 27.28 19.37 9.94
CA GLN A 244 28.49 19.94 9.34
C GLN A 244 28.27 21.40 8.92
N TYR A 245 27.17 21.68 8.23
CA TYR A 245 26.80 23.04 7.84
C TYR A 245 26.71 23.99 9.05
N PHE A 246 26.09 23.54 10.15
CA PHE A 246 25.97 24.35 11.36
C PHE A 246 27.27 24.51 12.15
N ALA A 247 28.23 23.58 12.03
CA ALA A 247 29.53 23.70 12.67
C ALA A 247 30.34 24.89 12.13
N ASP A 248 30.18 25.20 10.85
CA ASP A 248 30.91 26.29 10.16
C ASP A 248 30.28 27.68 10.38
N GLN A 249 29.14 27.77 11.07
CA GLN A 249 28.41 29.01 11.31
C GLN A 249 28.75 29.59 12.71
N PRO A 250 29.07 30.89 12.86
CA PRO A 250 29.48 31.46 14.15
C PRO A 250 28.34 31.78 15.12
N THR A 251 27.07 31.78 14.68
CA THR A 251 25.90 32.19 15.48
C THR A 251 24.70 31.23 15.33
N LYS A 252 23.63 31.45 16.09
CA LYS A 252 22.37 30.71 15.94
C LYS A 252 21.76 31.01 14.56
N VAL A 253 21.58 29.96 13.75
CA VAL A 253 21.08 30.05 12.37
C VAL A 253 19.82 29.19 12.24
N GLU A 254 18.81 29.75 11.56
CA GLU A 254 17.66 29.03 11.08
C GLU A 254 17.86 28.75 9.58
N LEU A 255 17.70 27.50 9.18
CA LEU A 255 17.86 27.06 7.80
C LEU A 255 16.52 26.54 7.27
N ARG A 256 16.08 27.03 6.10
CA ARG A 256 14.87 26.53 5.46
C ARG A 256 15.16 25.25 4.68
N SER A 257 14.16 24.40 4.43
CA SER A 257 14.35 23.21 3.58
C SER A 257 14.87 23.52 2.18
N THR A 258 14.56 24.69 1.61
CA THR A 258 15.09 25.14 0.32
C THR A 258 16.61 25.32 0.38
N ASP A 259 17.08 25.96 1.43
CA ASP A 259 18.50 26.28 1.63
C ASP A 259 19.27 25.03 2.04
N LEU A 260 18.64 24.18 2.86
CA LEU A 260 19.16 22.84 3.19
C LEU A 260 19.29 21.96 1.94
N TYR A 261 18.34 22.02 1.01
CA TYR A 261 18.43 21.27 -0.24
C TYR A 261 19.64 21.68 -1.08
N ASP A 262 19.96 22.97 -1.12
CA ASP A 262 21.15 23.47 -1.82
C ASP A 262 22.47 22.93 -1.25
N GLU A 263 22.52 22.66 0.05
CA GLU A 263 23.65 21.99 0.69
C GLU A 263 23.66 20.48 0.45
N ILE A 264 22.49 19.85 0.53
CA ILE A 264 22.35 18.40 0.38
C ILE A 264 22.70 17.93 -1.03
N ARG A 265 22.31 18.68 -2.07
CA ARG A 265 22.61 18.33 -3.47
C ARG A 265 24.10 18.34 -3.80
N LYS A 266 24.97 18.82 -2.91
CA LYS A 266 26.44 18.70 -3.05
C LYS A 266 26.91 17.26 -2.82
N ASN A 267 26.15 16.45 -2.09
CA ASN A 267 26.41 15.01 -1.95
C ASN A 267 25.82 14.25 -3.14
N LYS A 268 26.68 13.49 -3.84
CA LYS A 268 26.33 12.76 -5.06
C LYS A 268 25.16 11.79 -4.85
N THR A 269 25.21 10.99 -3.78
CA THR A 269 24.17 10.01 -3.44
C THR A 269 22.83 10.68 -3.13
N LEU A 270 22.85 11.80 -2.41
CA LEU A 270 21.63 12.53 -2.07
C LEU A 270 21.07 13.31 -3.27
N LYS A 271 21.93 13.79 -4.19
CA LYS A 271 21.51 14.41 -5.45
C LYS A 271 20.85 13.41 -6.39
N GLU A 272 21.40 12.19 -6.50
CA GLU A 272 20.80 11.10 -7.27
C GLU A 272 19.46 10.69 -6.67
N ARG A 273 19.36 10.63 -5.34
CA ARG A 273 18.11 10.29 -4.65
C ARG A 273 17.06 11.42 -4.69
N PHE A 274 17.50 12.68 -4.66
CA PHE A 274 16.64 13.86 -4.64
C PHE A 274 17.04 14.86 -5.74
N PRO A 275 16.76 14.54 -7.02
CA PRO A 275 17.14 15.39 -8.15
C PRO A 275 16.39 16.74 -8.16
N HIS A 276 15.28 16.84 -7.42
CA HIS A 276 14.48 18.06 -7.28
C HIS A 276 14.14 18.38 -5.82
N PRO A 277 14.03 19.67 -5.45
CA PRO A 277 13.70 20.10 -4.07
C PRO A 277 12.32 19.62 -3.62
N VAL A 278 11.40 19.39 -4.55
CA VAL A 278 10.06 18.83 -4.27
C VAL A 278 10.17 17.43 -3.69
N LEU A 279 11.01 16.57 -4.27
CA LEU A 279 11.22 15.18 -3.82
C LEU A 279 11.86 15.16 -2.43
N PHE A 280 12.80 16.06 -2.17
CA PHE A 280 13.43 16.23 -0.86
C PHE A 280 12.41 16.65 0.21
N ASN A 281 11.59 17.67 -0.06
CA ASN A 281 10.55 18.12 0.88
C ASN A 281 9.48 17.05 1.12
N ARG A 282 9.13 16.27 0.08
CA ARG A 282 8.19 15.16 0.17
C ARG A 282 8.74 14.02 1.03
N PHE A 283 10.05 13.73 0.92
CA PHE A 283 10.74 12.79 1.80
C PHE A 283 10.72 13.24 3.26
N LEU A 284 11.06 14.50 3.56
CA LEU A 284 10.96 15.04 4.91
C LEU A 284 9.53 14.94 5.47
N ARG A 285 8.51 15.20 4.63
CA ARG A 285 7.10 15.04 5.01
C ARG A 285 6.74 13.61 5.39
N LYS A 286 7.15 12.63 4.57
CA LYS A 286 6.94 11.20 4.87
C LYS A 286 7.58 10.84 6.22
N GLN A 287 8.86 11.19 6.41
CA GLN A 287 9.57 10.88 7.66
C GLN A 287 8.96 11.56 8.88
N HIS A 288 8.37 12.75 8.72
CA HIS A 288 7.64 13.41 9.79
C HIS A 288 6.32 12.70 10.15
N GLN A 289 5.54 12.30 9.14
CA GLN A 289 4.27 11.59 9.33
C GLN A 289 4.47 10.21 9.97
N GLU A 290 5.58 9.54 9.65
CA GLU A 290 6.00 8.28 10.26
C GLU A 290 6.62 8.46 11.66
N GLY A 291 6.75 9.70 12.15
CA GLY A 291 7.31 10.00 13.47
C GLY A 291 8.83 9.83 13.58
N VAL A 292 9.52 9.52 12.48
CA VAL A 292 10.96 9.23 12.44
C VAL A 292 11.81 10.51 12.37
N LEU A 293 11.33 11.54 11.66
CA LEU A 293 12.11 12.76 11.39
C LEU A 293 12.64 13.43 12.66
N LYS A 294 11.78 13.64 13.66
CA LYS A 294 12.18 14.30 14.92
C LYS A 294 13.04 13.42 15.82
N GLN A 295 13.06 12.11 15.62
CA GLN A 295 13.95 11.20 16.35
C GLN A 295 15.38 11.32 15.84
N ILE A 296 15.56 11.59 14.53
CA ILE A 296 16.88 11.66 13.89
C ILE A 296 17.38 13.12 13.79
N ILE A 297 16.49 14.07 13.52
CA ILE A 297 16.76 15.51 13.41
C ILE A 297 15.85 16.25 14.40
N PRO A 298 16.22 16.27 15.70
CA PRO A 298 15.35 16.80 16.76
C PRO A 298 15.13 18.31 16.65
N ASN A 299 16.10 19.04 16.12
CA ASN A 299 16.04 20.49 15.93
C ASN A 299 15.37 20.88 14.60
N CYS A 300 14.29 20.20 14.23
CA CYS A 300 13.44 20.59 13.11
C CYS A 300 12.07 21.08 13.59
N LYS A 301 11.64 22.23 13.05
CA LYS A 301 10.31 22.77 13.20
C LYS A 301 9.62 22.73 11.84
N ILE A 302 8.34 22.37 11.86
CA ILE A 302 7.49 22.37 10.67
C ILE A 302 6.46 23.47 10.83
N ASP A 303 6.28 24.27 9.79
CA ASP A 303 5.14 25.14 9.63
C ASP A 303 4.09 24.43 8.76
N THR A 304 2.98 24.10 9.40
CA THR A 304 1.84 23.39 8.80
C THR A 304 0.67 24.34 8.51
N PHE A 305 0.86 25.66 8.63
CA PHE A 305 -0.22 26.64 8.40
C PHE A 305 -0.72 26.59 6.95
N ASN A 306 0.17 26.26 6.01
CA ASN A 306 -0.17 25.96 4.63
C ASN A 306 -0.16 24.43 4.44
N THR A 307 -1.34 23.84 4.21
CA THR A 307 -1.51 22.40 4.00
C THR A 307 -0.93 21.92 2.66
N ASP A 308 -0.76 22.84 1.71
CA ASP A 308 -0.27 22.57 0.37
C ASP A 308 1.27 22.59 0.32
N PHE A 309 1.92 23.34 1.23
CA PHE A 309 3.38 23.46 1.31
C PHE A 309 3.86 23.51 2.76
N TYR A 310 4.39 22.39 3.24
CA TYR A 310 5.08 22.36 4.53
C TYR A 310 6.40 23.13 4.42
N GLN A 311 6.58 24.10 5.30
CA GLN A 311 7.84 24.84 5.39
C GLN A 311 8.64 24.32 6.57
N TRP A 312 9.83 23.81 6.29
CA TRP A 312 10.69 23.22 7.30
C TRP A 312 11.76 24.21 7.71
N TYR A 313 11.99 24.28 9.01
CA TYR A 313 12.99 25.11 9.63
C TYR A 313 13.89 24.22 10.48
N PHE A 314 15.20 24.31 10.25
CA PHE A 314 16.21 23.56 11.00
C PHE A 314 17.04 24.53 11.81
N HIS A 315 17.31 24.18 13.06
CA HIS A 315 17.96 25.07 14.00
C HIS A 315 19.24 24.45 14.56
N ARG A 316 20.25 25.30 14.77
CA ARG A 316 21.38 24.98 15.63
C ARG A 316 21.04 25.25 17.11
#